data_AF-A0A1I0DCH4-F1
#
_entry.id   AF-A0A1I0DCH4-F1
#
_cell.length_a   1.000
_cell.length_b   1.000
_cell.length_c   1.000
_cell.angle_alpha   90.00
_cell.angle_beta   90.00
_cell.angle_gamma   90.00
#
_symmetry.space_group_name_H-M   'P 1'
#
loop_
_entity.id
_entity.type
_entity.pdbx_description
1 polymer ?
#
loop_
_entity_poly.entity_id
_entity_poly.type
_entity_poly.pdbx_seq_one_letter_code
_entity_poly.pdbx_strand_id
1 'polypeptide(L)'
;MEYLKHTLFLALVVLMASCGREHDAKQRVKQFLQDNLTEEFDIDEFSKMDSTVYVTPQMTARLHQDVDTMKFFRKQPKYSQQTEKLYFIHVKYKVKEEKRQQTFYLDDKLTGVVTFKNDI
;
A
#
# COMPACT_ATOMS: atom_id res chain seq x y z
N MET A 1 36.74 -22.14 4.99
CA MET A 1 36.21 -21.33 3.88
C MET A 1 34.76 -21.67 3.49
N GLU A 2 34.18 -22.79 3.95
CA GLU A 2 32.78 -23.14 3.62
C GLU A 2 31.74 -22.29 4.35
N TYR A 3 31.99 -21.95 5.61
CA TYR A 3 31.09 -21.07 6.39
C TYR A 3 30.94 -19.67 5.77
N LEU A 4 32.02 -19.09 5.25
CA LEU A 4 31.99 -17.76 4.62
C LEU A 4 31.13 -17.75 3.34
N LYS A 5 31.11 -18.85 2.58
CA LYS A 5 30.23 -19.00 1.41
C LYS A 5 28.76 -19.11 1.81
N HIS A 6 28.45 -19.84 2.89
CA HIS A 6 27.08 -19.96 3.40
C HIS A 6 26.55 -18.65 3.98
N THR A 7 27.37 -17.89 4.72
CA THR A 7 26.98 -16.57 5.24
C THR A 7 26.74 -15.57 4.11
N LEU A 8 27.57 -15.60 3.05
CA LEU A 8 27.40 -14.74 1.87
C LEU A 8 26.12 -15.08 1.09
N PHE A 9 25.78 -16.36 0.98
CA PHE A 9 24.56 -16.82 0.31
C PHE A 9 23.29 -16.45 1.09
N LEU A 10 23.31 -16.56 2.42
CA LEU A 10 22.17 -16.20 3.28
C LEU A 10 21.87 -14.68 3.23
N ALA A 11 22.91 -13.84 3.22
CA ALA A 11 22.75 -12.38 3.12
C ALA A 11 22.08 -11.96 1.81
N LEU A 12 22.39 -12.63 0.69
CA LEU A 12 21.81 -12.32 -0.61
C LEU A 12 20.30 -12.67 -0.67
N VAL A 13 19.88 -13.78 -0.05
CA VAL A 13 18.46 -14.19 0.01
C VAL A 13 17.62 -13.22 0.82
N VAL A 14 18.13 -12.70 1.94
CA VAL A 14 17.42 -11.72 2.78
C VAL A 14 17.23 -10.39 2.05
N LEU A 15 18.24 -9.94 1.29
CA LEU A 15 18.14 -8.71 0.49
C LEU A 15 17.09 -8.83 -0.62
N MET A 16 17.02 -9.99 -1.29
CA MET A 16 15.99 -10.25 -2.31
C MET A 16 14.57 -10.29 -1.72
N ALA A 17 14.40 -10.84 -0.51
CA ALA A 17 13.11 -10.91 0.16
C ALA A 17 12.54 -9.52 0.49
N SER A 18 13.39 -8.55 0.86
CA SER A 18 12.95 -7.18 1.15
C SER A 18 12.49 -6.43 -0.10
N CYS A 19 13.24 -6.54 -1.21
CA CYS A 19 12.85 -5.92 -2.47
C CYS A 19 11.58 -6.55 -3.06
N GLY A 20 11.42 -7.87 -2.93
CA GLY A 20 10.23 -8.59 -3.39
C GLY A 20 8.96 -8.10 -2.69
N ARG A 21 9.00 -7.97 -1.36
CA ARG A 21 7.84 -7.48 -0.61
C ARG A 21 7.46 -6.04 -0.92
N GLU A 22 8.44 -5.16 -1.13
CA GLU A 22 8.14 -3.78 -1.54
C GLU A 22 7.50 -3.74 -2.94
N HIS A 23 7.97 -4.58 -3.86
CA HIS A 23 7.35 -4.74 -5.17
C HIS A 23 5.90 -5.21 -5.04
N ASP A 24 5.65 -6.24 -4.24
CA ASP A 24 4.29 -6.77 -4.00
C ASP A 24 3.36 -5.67 -3.47
N ALA A 25 3.80 -4.92 -2.47
CA ALA A 25 3.01 -3.83 -1.90
C ALA A 25 2.65 -2.75 -2.94
N LYS A 26 3.60 -2.33 -3.79
CA LYS A 26 3.34 -1.38 -4.88
C LYS A 26 2.35 -1.94 -5.91
N GLN A 27 2.47 -3.22 -6.27
CA GLN A 27 1.50 -3.88 -7.16
C GLN A 27 0.11 -3.96 -6.54
N ARG A 28 -0.01 -4.25 -5.25
CA ARG A 28 -1.30 -4.27 -4.55
C ARG A 28 -1.98 -2.92 -4.54
N VAL A 29 -1.24 -1.84 -4.28
CA VAL A 29 -1.79 -0.48 -4.33
C VAL A 29 -2.20 -0.10 -5.75
N LYS A 30 -1.37 -0.42 -6.76
CA LYS A 30 -1.71 -0.18 -8.16
C LYS A 30 -3.00 -0.90 -8.56
N GLN A 31 -3.12 -2.19 -8.24
CA GLN A 31 -4.32 -2.97 -8.53
C GLN A 31 -5.54 -2.39 -7.80
N PHE A 32 -5.40 -2.00 -6.53
CA PHE A 32 -6.46 -1.36 -5.80
C PHE A 32 -6.94 -0.06 -6.47
N LEU A 33 -6.03 0.77 -6.99
CA LEU A 33 -6.39 1.96 -7.75
C LEU A 33 -7.09 1.62 -9.07
N GLN A 34 -6.60 0.62 -9.82
CA GLN A 34 -7.23 0.16 -11.06
C GLN A 34 -8.65 -0.36 -10.84
N ASP A 35 -8.88 -1.08 -9.74
CA ASP A 35 -10.16 -1.70 -9.45
C ASP A 35 -11.20 -0.70 -8.94
N ASN A 36 -10.74 0.40 -8.31
CA ASN A 36 -11.61 1.28 -7.54
C ASN A 36 -11.69 2.72 -8.05
N LEU A 37 -10.76 3.21 -8.86
CA LEU A 37 -10.91 4.51 -9.52
C LEU A 37 -11.90 4.39 -10.69
N THR A 38 -12.73 5.42 -10.86
CA THR A 38 -13.68 5.49 -12.00
C THR A 38 -13.07 6.12 -13.24
N GLU A 39 -11.86 6.66 -13.12
CA GLU A 39 -11.17 7.45 -14.13
C GLU A 39 -9.75 6.92 -14.33
N GLU A 40 -9.16 7.24 -15.48
CA GLU A 40 -7.76 6.95 -15.72
C GLU A 40 -6.85 7.71 -14.75
N PHE A 41 -5.73 7.06 -14.41
CA PHE A 41 -4.77 7.60 -13.47
C PHE A 41 -3.35 7.28 -13.91
N ASP A 42 -2.42 8.11 -13.46
CA ASP A 42 -0.98 7.92 -13.67
C ASP A 42 -0.24 8.06 -12.34
N ILE A 43 0.62 7.10 -12.02
CA ILE A 43 1.39 7.11 -10.77
C ILE A 43 2.72 7.80 -11.01
N ASP A 44 2.93 8.91 -10.32
CA ASP A 44 4.17 9.67 -10.38
C ASP A 44 5.26 9.02 -9.48
N GLU A 45 4.89 8.60 -8.27
CA GLU A 45 5.87 8.16 -7.27
C GLU A 45 5.27 7.17 -6.25
N PHE A 46 6.07 6.18 -5.86
CA PHE A 46 5.87 5.38 -4.65
C PHE A 46 7.00 5.62 -3.67
N SER A 47 6.68 5.81 -2.39
CA SER A 47 7.69 5.75 -1.33
C SER A 47 8.23 4.33 -1.13
N LYS A 48 9.27 4.22 -0.29
CA LYS A 48 9.60 2.94 0.34
C LYS A 48 8.46 2.48 1.24
N MET A 49 8.36 1.17 1.42
CA MET A 49 7.40 0.58 2.35
C MET A 49 7.93 0.66 3.77
N ASP A 50 7.05 1.00 4.71
CA ASP A 50 7.32 0.94 6.14
C ASP A 50 6.12 0.29 6.86
N SER A 51 6.15 0.20 8.18
CA SER A 51 5.12 -0.47 8.99
C SER A 51 4.66 0.36 10.17
N THR A 52 3.45 0.07 10.65
CA THR A 52 2.85 0.74 11.79
C THR A 52 1.93 -0.21 12.55
N VAL A 53 1.74 0.05 13.84
CA VAL A 53 0.76 -0.60 14.71
C VAL A 53 -0.27 0.39 15.26
N TYR A 54 -0.21 1.65 14.82
CA TYR A 54 -1.00 2.75 15.38
C TYR A 54 -2.33 2.99 14.66
N VAL A 55 -2.59 2.32 13.54
CA VAL A 55 -3.85 2.45 12.79
C VAL A 55 -4.89 1.54 13.42
N THR A 56 -5.86 2.12 14.11
CA THR A 56 -6.91 1.37 14.82
C THR A 56 -8.11 1.06 13.92
N PRO A 57 -8.94 0.05 14.25
CA PRO A 57 -10.17 -0.24 13.50
C PRO A 57 -11.12 0.96 13.43
N GLN A 58 -11.16 1.79 14.47
CA GLN A 58 -11.96 3.01 14.48
C GLN A 58 -11.44 4.03 13.46
N MET A 59 -10.13 4.19 13.34
CA MET A 59 -9.53 5.05 12.31
C MET A 59 -9.84 4.52 10.91
N THR A 60 -9.68 3.21 10.69
CA THR A 60 -10.03 2.55 9.43
C THR A 60 -11.48 2.81 9.01
N ALA A 61 -12.44 2.66 9.94
CA ALA A 61 -13.85 2.91 9.67
C ALA A 61 -14.13 4.37 9.28
N ARG A 62 -13.48 5.34 9.95
CA ARG A 62 -13.59 6.76 9.58
C ARG A 62 -13.04 7.04 8.19
N LEU A 63 -11.86 6.49 7.89
CA LEU A 63 -11.25 6.64 6.56
C LEU A 63 -12.12 6.04 5.46
N HIS A 64 -12.78 4.90 5.69
CA HIS A 64 -13.74 4.34 4.73
C HIS A 64 -14.93 5.28 4.47
N GLN A 65 -15.44 5.96 5.50
CA GLN A 65 -16.53 6.94 5.35
C GLN A 65 -16.08 8.15 4.50
N ASP A 66 -14.83 8.61 4.67
CA ASP A 66 -14.30 9.71 3.86
C ASP A 66 -14.25 9.34 2.37
N VAL A 67 -13.95 8.07 2.05
CA VAL A 67 -13.91 7.58 0.66
C VAL A 67 -15.26 7.61 -0.03
N ASP A 68 -16.35 7.36 0.68
CA ASP A 68 -17.70 7.43 0.11
C ASP A 68 -18.07 8.85 -0.37
N THR A 69 -17.37 9.87 0.12
CA THR A 69 -17.54 11.26 -0.34
C THR A 69 -16.70 11.59 -1.59
N MET A 70 -15.76 10.73 -1.96
CA MET A 70 -14.85 10.93 -3.08
C MET A 70 -15.50 10.53 -4.40
N LYS A 71 -15.80 11.50 -5.26
CA LYS A 71 -16.51 11.28 -6.53
C LYS A 71 -15.76 10.41 -7.56
N PHE A 72 -14.44 10.29 -7.43
CA PHE A 72 -13.55 9.57 -8.36
C PHE A 72 -13.25 8.13 -7.92
N PHE A 73 -13.75 7.72 -6.75
CA PHE A 73 -13.74 6.34 -6.31
C PHE A 73 -15.11 5.70 -6.56
N ARG A 74 -15.10 4.42 -6.93
CA ARG A 74 -16.29 3.59 -6.91
C ARG A 74 -16.79 3.50 -5.47
N LYS A 75 -18.11 3.47 -5.32
CA LYS A 75 -18.74 3.24 -4.01
C LYS A 75 -18.30 1.88 -3.47
N GLN A 76 -17.94 1.84 -2.19
CA GLN A 76 -17.54 0.63 -1.46
C GLN A 76 -16.36 -0.15 -2.07
N PRO A 77 -15.13 0.38 -2.02
CA PRO A 77 -13.94 -0.37 -2.41
C PRO A 77 -13.80 -1.69 -1.64
N LYS A 78 -13.25 -2.71 -2.29
CA LYS A 78 -12.95 -3.97 -1.60
C LYS A 78 -11.67 -3.83 -0.79
N TYR A 79 -11.80 -3.82 0.53
CA TYR A 79 -10.69 -3.77 1.47
C TYR A 79 -10.33 -5.16 2.00
N SER A 80 -9.06 -5.36 2.37
CA SER A 80 -8.63 -6.52 3.14
C SER A 80 -8.94 -6.33 4.62
N GLN A 81 -8.89 -7.43 5.37
CA GLN A 81 -9.15 -7.41 6.81
C GLN A 81 -8.00 -6.71 7.54
N GLN A 82 -8.35 -5.87 8.52
CA GLN A 82 -7.36 -5.23 9.37
C GLN A 82 -6.58 -6.26 10.20
N THR A 83 -5.26 -6.09 10.21
CA THR A 83 -4.31 -6.81 11.06
C THR A 83 -3.70 -5.84 12.08
N GLU A 84 -3.04 -6.37 13.11
CA GLU A 84 -2.45 -5.55 14.18
C GLU A 84 -1.30 -4.67 13.65
N LYS A 85 -0.42 -5.26 12.84
CA LYS A 85 0.64 -4.55 12.12
C LYS A 85 0.20 -4.33 10.68
N LEU A 86 0.23 -3.09 10.23
CA LEU A 86 0.02 -2.74 8.83
C LEU A 86 1.33 -2.34 8.18
N TYR A 87 1.47 -2.64 6.89
CA TYR A 87 2.45 -1.95 6.05
C TYR A 87 1.83 -0.71 5.45
N PHE A 88 2.64 0.30 5.14
CA PHE A 88 2.15 1.46 4.42
C PHE A 88 3.12 1.97 3.36
N ILE A 89 2.55 2.58 2.32
CA ILE A 89 3.26 3.26 1.24
C ILE A 89 2.56 4.57 0.92
N HIS A 90 3.33 5.63 0.72
CA HIS A 90 2.85 6.89 0.16
C HIS A 90 2.87 6.83 -1.36
N VAL A 91 1.80 7.29 -1.99
CA VAL A 91 1.65 7.32 -3.44
C VAL A 91 1.28 8.72 -3.88
N LYS A 92 2.03 9.22 -4.87
CA LYS A 92 1.66 10.41 -5.62
C LYS A 92 1.18 9.97 -6.99
N TYR A 93 0.00 10.40 -7.38
CA TYR A 93 -0.60 10.05 -8.67
C TYR A 93 -1.53 11.16 -9.14
N LYS A 94 -1.91 11.11 -10.42
CA LYS A 94 -2.87 12.05 -11.01
C LYS A 94 -4.13 11.32 -11.42
N VAL A 95 -5.27 11.95 -11.23
CA VAL A 95 -6.56 11.54 -11.79
C VAL A 95 -7.14 12.75 -12.50
N LYS A 96 -7.41 12.67 -13.82
CA LYS A 96 -7.82 13.83 -14.63
C LYS A 96 -6.94 15.07 -14.42
N GLU A 97 -5.63 14.87 -14.42
CA GLU A 97 -4.61 15.91 -14.16
C GLU A 97 -4.57 16.48 -12.72
N GLU A 98 -5.55 16.15 -11.87
CA GLU A 98 -5.52 16.51 -10.45
C GLU A 98 -4.54 15.64 -9.69
N LYS A 99 -3.55 16.27 -9.06
CA LYS A 99 -2.56 15.58 -8.22
C LYS A 99 -3.21 15.10 -6.93
N ARG A 100 -2.86 13.88 -6.54
CA ARG A 100 -3.27 13.22 -5.30
C ARG A 100 -2.02 12.73 -4.58
N GLN A 101 -2.02 12.88 -3.26
CA GLN A 101 -1.06 12.24 -2.39
C GLN A 101 -1.83 11.48 -1.32
N GLN A 102 -1.58 10.18 -1.22
CA GLN A 102 -2.28 9.29 -0.30
C GLN A 102 -1.33 8.31 0.35
N THR A 103 -1.65 7.95 1.59
CA THR A 103 -0.98 6.86 2.31
C THR A 103 -1.89 5.64 2.30
N PHE A 104 -1.44 4.55 1.69
CA PHE A 104 -2.16 3.28 1.64
C PHE A 104 -1.64 2.35 2.72
N TYR A 105 -2.55 1.74 3.48
CA TYR A 105 -2.24 0.75 4.50
C TYR A 105 -2.64 -0.64 4.02
N LEU A 106 -1.71 -1.59 4.09
CA LEU A 106 -1.88 -2.98 3.68
C LEU A 106 -1.79 -3.91 4.89
N ASP A 107 -2.45 -5.06 4.79
CA ASP A 107 -2.32 -6.10 5.82
C ASP A 107 -0.90 -6.65 5.92
N ASP A 108 -0.58 -7.32 7.04
CA ASP A 108 0.74 -7.87 7.34
C ASP A 108 1.24 -8.96 6.37
N LYS A 109 0.36 -9.47 5.50
CA LYS A 109 0.65 -10.47 4.47
C LYS A 109 0.63 -9.88 3.05
N LEU A 110 0.42 -8.57 2.91
CA LEU A 110 0.32 -7.87 1.62
C LEU A 110 -0.74 -8.50 0.71
N THR A 111 -1.85 -8.98 1.27
CA THR A 111 -2.93 -9.57 0.48
C THR A 111 -3.83 -8.50 -0.15
N GLY A 112 -3.96 -7.34 0.48
CA GLY A 112 -4.69 -6.21 -0.04
C GLY A 112 -4.53 -4.93 0.79
N VAL A 113 -5.27 -3.90 0.37
CA VAL A 113 -5.35 -2.60 1.06
C VAL A 113 -6.42 -2.70 2.15
N VAL A 114 -6.06 -2.37 3.39
CA VAL A 114 -6.98 -2.28 4.53
C VAL A 114 -7.71 -0.94 4.52
N THR A 115 -6.98 0.15 4.27
CA THR A 115 -7.54 1.50 4.17
C THR A 115 -6.53 2.46 3.55
N PHE A 116 -6.93 3.69 3.27
CA PHE A 116 -6.01 4.76 2.84
C PHE A 116 -6.43 6.11 3.41
N LYS A 117 -5.48 7.04 3.46
CA LYS A 117 -5.68 8.40 3.95
C LYS A 117 -5.24 9.40 2.87
N ASN A 118 -6.02 10.47 2.68
CA ASN A 118 -5.57 11.62 1.89
C ASN A 118 -4.52 12.41 2.68
N ASP A 119 -3.41 12.73 2.02
CA ASP A 119 -2.38 13.62 2.57
C ASP A 119 -2.49 15.04 2.00
N ILE A 120 -3.13 15.20 0.82
CA ILE A 120 -3.42 16.46 0.13
C ILE A 120 -4.82 16.38 -0.49
#